data_AF-A0AAW6U728-F1
#
_entry.id   AF-A0AAW6U728-F1
#
_cell.length_a   1.000
_cell.length_b   1.000
_cell.length_c   1.000
_cell.angle_alpha   90.00
_cell.angle_beta   90.00
_cell.angle_gamma   90.00
#
_symmetry.space_group_name_H-M   'P 1'
#
loop_
_entity.id
_entity.type
_entity.pdbx_description
1 polymer ?
#
loop_
_entity_poly.entity_id
_entity_poly.type
_entity_poly.pdbx_seq_one_letter_code
_entity_poly.pdbx_strand_id
1 'polypeptide(L)'
;MSKEDMELTSRGDMKAAKGGLPWYTWDVVLLGALFLFGTFGNSFPLLSYLGGLRNDKNIVFMARVWFFLLTPIACVCLAALIVRIVCLWPLRIVRLRRLIVLQIVASLGTLAYVGLPFLRLGPPEHKMHLWGMRRYVQTQVDVPAIRAWLTSLDPNDWHDVQIDFRRNGEGQLVPRSSDLVLPACILNLKPRSVSLSFVEGCGFGATLRWGDRLLGTWGMAIGPETTGAPPDLSGGPEWDGVRIWHDREFE
;
A
#
# COMPACT_ATOMS: atom_id res chain seq x y z
N MET A 1 50.18 -22.76 54.39
CA MET A 1 49.29 -22.46 53.25
C MET A 1 49.84 -23.23 52.06
N SER A 2 49.15 -24.31 51.67
CA SER A 2 49.67 -25.29 50.71
C SER A 2 49.55 -24.75 49.28
N LYS A 3 50.45 -25.16 48.38
CA LYS A 3 50.38 -24.82 46.94
C LYS A 3 49.04 -25.24 46.32
N GLU A 4 48.39 -26.25 46.89
CA GLU A 4 47.07 -26.75 46.47
C GLU A 4 45.92 -25.78 46.79
N ASP A 5 46.03 -25.00 47.87
CA ASP A 5 45.02 -24.00 48.24
C ASP A 5 45.04 -22.78 47.29
N MET A 6 46.20 -22.54 46.65
CA MET A 6 46.43 -21.43 45.74
C MET A 6 45.98 -21.74 44.29
N GLU A 7 45.94 -23.03 43.90
CA GLU A 7 45.39 -23.43 42.60
C GLU A 7 43.85 -23.54 42.61
N LEU A 8 43.25 -23.90 43.75
CA LEU A 8 41.79 -23.99 43.90
C LEU A 8 41.10 -22.62 43.83
N THR A 9 41.77 -21.55 44.27
CA THR A 9 41.26 -20.17 44.13
C THR A 9 41.39 -19.64 42.70
N SER A 10 42.44 -20.01 41.96
CA SER A 10 42.62 -19.58 40.56
C SER A 10 41.61 -20.25 39.60
N ARG A 11 41.18 -21.48 39.89
CA ARG A 11 40.24 -22.23 39.05
C ARG A 11 38.76 -21.84 39.26
N GLY A 12 38.44 -21.21 40.40
CA GLY A 12 37.10 -20.71 40.72
C GLY A 12 36.71 -19.46 39.93
N ASP A 13 37.66 -18.55 39.71
CA ASP A 13 37.39 -17.26 39.05
C ASP A 13 37.30 -17.35 37.51
N MET A 14 37.89 -18.38 36.88
CA MET A 14 37.78 -18.55 35.43
C MET A 14 36.43 -19.14 34.97
N LYS A 15 35.64 -19.76 35.86
CA LYS A 15 34.30 -20.28 35.52
C LYS A 15 33.17 -19.24 35.61
N ALA A 16 33.46 -18.03 36.08
CA ALA A 16 32.52 -16.91 36.07
C ALA A 16 32.59 -16.06 34.80
N ALA A 17 33.23 -16.54 33.72
CA ALA A 17 32.95 -16.10 32.36
C ALA A 17 31.55 -16.59 31.93
N LYS A 18 30.51 -16.18 32.67
CA LYS A 18 29.11 -16.36 32.29
C LYS A 18 28.94 -15.65 30.95
N GLY A 19 28.63 -16.42 29.91
CA GLY A 19 28.26 -15.95 28.58
C GLY A 19 26.96 -15.13 28.60
N GLY A 20 26.97 -13.98 29.28
CA GLY A 20 25.93 -12.98 29.18
C GLY A 20 25.99 -12.33 27.81
N LEU A 21 24.83 -12.09 27.21
CA LEU A 21 24.76 -11.39 25.94
C LEU A 21 25.50 -10.04 26.03
N PRO A 22 26.19 -9.61 24.95
CA PRO A 22 26.78 -8.29 24.89
C PRO A 22 25.74 -7.22 25.23
N TRP A 23 26.12 -6.21 26.02
CA TRP A 23 25.18 -5.20 26.52
C TRP A 23 24.46 -4.39 25.43
N TYR A 24 25.06 -4.33 24.23
CA TYR A 24 24.53 -3.66 23.04
C TYR A 24 23.56 -4.52 22.21
N THR A 25 23.34 -5.80 22.57
CA THR A 25 22.49 -6.70 21.76
C THR A 25 21.08 -6.14 21.60
N TRP A 26 20.51 -5.60 22.69
CA TRP A 26 19.20 -4.96 22.63
C TRP A 26 19.17 -3.75 21.71
N ASP A 27 20.26 -2.98 21.62
CA ASP A 27 20.32 -1.83 20.72
C ASP A 27 20.30 -2.29 19.26
N VAL A 28 20.98 -3.40 18.94
CA VAL A 28 20.95 -4.02 17.61
C VAL A 28 19.54 -4.52 17.27
N VAL A 29 18.85 -5.17 18.22
CA VAL A 29 17.47 -5.64 18.04
C VAL A 29 16.52 -4.46 17.79
N LEU A 30 16.64 -3.39 18.58
CA LEU A 30 15.82 -2.18 18.42
C LEU A 30 16.07 -1.49 17.07
N LEU A 31 17.35 -1.34 16.67
CA LEU A 31 17.70 -0.79 15.36
C LEU A 31 17.18 -1.68 14.22
N GLY A 32 17.29 -3.01 14.34
CA GLY A 32 16.77 -3.95 13.36
C GLY A 32 15.25 -3.85 13.21
N ALA A 33 14.51 -3.77 14.31
CA ALA A 33 13.06 -3.59 14.30
C ALA A 33 12.65 -2.26 13.62
N LEU A 34 13.35 -1.16 13.95
CA LEU A 34 13.13 0.14 13.33
C LEU A 34 13.45 0.11 11.83
N PHE A 35 14.55 -0.54 11.45
CA PHE A 35 14.94 -0.70 10.04
C PHE A 35 13.87 -1.46 9.26
N LEU A 36 13.37 -2.59 9.77
CA LEU A 36 12.29 -3.35 9.15
C LEU A 36 11.00 -2.53 9.00
N PHE A 37 10.62 -1.77 10.03
CA PHE A 37 9.49 -0.86 9.96
C PHE A 37 9.68 0.22 8.88
N GLY A 38 10.87 0.82 8.83
CA GLY A 38 11.25 1.78 7.79
C GLY A 38 11.16 1.17 6.39
N THR A 39 11.70 -0.04 6.18
CA THR A 39 11.63 -0.73 4.87
C THR A 39 10.20 -1.02 4.46
N PHE A 40 9.37 -1.46 5.40
CA PHE A 40 7.95 -1.69 5.15
C PHE A 40 7.23 -0.40 4.75
N GLY A 41 7.43 0.70 5.50
CA GLY A 41 6.85 2.00 5.17
C GLY A 41 7.32 2.58 3.84
N ASN A 42 8.62 2.48 3.54
CA ASN A 42 9.18 2.94 2.27
C ASN A 42 8.74 2.09 1.06
N SER A 43 8.33 0.84 1.29
CA SER A 43 7.80 -0.05 0.26
C SER A 43 6.32 0.22 -0.07
N PHE A 44 5.65 1.07 0.70
CA PHE A 44 4.23 1.34 0.55
C PHE A 44 3.81 1.85 -0.84
N PRO A 45 4.56 2.77 -1.50
CA PRO A 45 4.26 3.19 -2.86
C PRO A 45 4.28 2.03 -3.87
N LEU A 46 5.21 1.08 -3.69
CA LEU A 46 5.30 -0.12 -4.53
C LEU A 46 4.13 -1.08 -4.27
N LEU A 47 3.75 -1.26 -3.00
CA LEU A 47 2.57 -2.05 -2.63
C LEU A 47 1.29 -1.45 -3.20
N SER A 48 1.15 -0.12 -3.18
CA SER A 48 0.04 0.61 -3.80
C SER A 48 0.00 0.42 -5.30
N TYR A 49 1.15 0.51 -5.99
CA TYR A 49 1.28 0.22 -7.42
C TYR A 49 0.88 -1.22 -7.74
N LEU A 50 1.39 -2.21 -7.01
CA LEU A 50 1.05 -3.63 -7.19
C LEU A 50 -0.43 -3.90 -6.93
N GLY A 51 -1.01 -3.25 -5.92
CA GLY A 51 -2.43 -3.30 -5.62
C GLY A 51 -3.28 -2.78 -6.79
N GLY A 52 -2.84 -1.69 -7.44
CA GLY A 52 -3.49 -1.18 -8.64
C GLY A 52 -3.32 -2.12 -9.83
N LEU A 53 -2.10 -2.63 -10.04
CA LEU A 53 -1.76 -3.53 -11.15
C LEU A 53 -2.54 -4.86 -11.10
N ARG A 54 -2.88 -5.34 -9.90
CA ARG A 54 -3.66 -6.56 -9.70
C ARG A 54 -5.15 -6.28 -9.47
N ASN A 55 -5.55 -5.01 -9.40
CA ASN A 55 -6.86 -4.58 -8.91
C ASN A 55 -7.23 -5.28 -7.57
N ASP A 56 -6.24 -5.47 -6.70
CA ASP A 56 -6.37 -6.15 -5.41
C ASP A 56 -6.29 -5.15 -4.27
N LYS A 57 -7.48 -4.76 -3.81
CA LYS A 57 -7.66 -3.81 -2.70
C LYS A 57 -7.20 -4.38 -1.37
N ASN A 58 -7.18 -5.71 -1.21
CA ASN A 58 -6.80 -6.33 0.05
C ASN A 58 -5.31 -6.10 0.33
N ILE A 59 -4.46 -6.07 -0.69
CA ILE A 59 -3.02 -5.81 -0.54
C ILE A 59 -2.80 -4.43 0.08
N VAL A 60 -3.41 -3.39 -0.50
CA VAL A 60 -3.24 -2.00 -0.03
C VAL A 60 -3.88 -1.80 1.34
N PHE A 61 -5.09 -2.34 1.54
CA PHE A 61 -5.78 -2.25 2.82
C PHE A 61 -5.00 -2.93 3.95
N MET A 62 -4.56 -4.18 3.74
CA MET A 62 -3.79 -4.92 4.74
C MET A 62 -2.46 -4.22 5.02
N ALA A 63 -1.76 -3.74 3.99
CA ALA A 63 -0.52 -2.99 4.18
C ALA A 63 -0.75 -1.76 5.08
N ARG A 64 -1.85 -1.01 4.86
CA ARG A 64 -2.22 0.16 5.66
C ARG A 64 -2.51 -0.22 7.12
N VAL A 65 -3.30 -1.27 7.34
CA VAL A 65 -3.61 -1.78 8.68
C VAL A 65 -2.33 -2.18 9.42
N TRP A 66 -1.46 -2.94 8.78
CA TRP A 66 -0.17 -3.33 9.38
C TRP A 66 0.72 -2.13 9.67
N PHE A 67 0.75 -1.12 8.80
CA PHE A 67 1.52 0.09 9.03
C PHE A 67 1.05 0.82 10.31
N PHE A 68 -0.26 0.99 10.47
CA PHE A 68 -0.84 1.59 11.68
C PHE A 68 -0.58 0.76 12.94
N LEU A 69 -0.69 -0.57 12.86
CA LEU A 69 -0.43 -1.46 14.00
C LEU A 69 1.04 -1.48 14.43
N LEU A 70 1.97 -1.38 13.47
CA LEU A 70 3.41 -1.40 13.74
C LEU A 70 3.96 -0.04 14.19
N THR A 71 3.27 1.06 13.85
CA THR A 71 3.67 2.42 14.24
C THR A 71 3.87 2.60 15.75
N PRO A 72 2.93 2.24 16.65
CA PRO A 72 3.14 2.38 18.09
C PRO A 72 4.31 1.53 18.60
N ILE A 73 4.51 0.34 18.03
CA ILE A 73 5.65 -0.53 18.36
C ILE A 73 6.96 0.16 17.98
N ALA A 74 7.04 0.73 16.78
CA ALA A 74 8.20 1.50 16.33
C ALA A 74 8.47 2.71 17.24
N CYS A 75 7.43 3.43 17.68
CA CYS A 75 7.56 4.53 18.63
C CYS A 75 8.13 4.07 19.98
N VAL A 76 7.66 2.94 20.52
CA VAL A 76 8.18 2.36 21.77
C VAL A 76 9.63 1.92 21.61
N CYS A 77 9.97 1.25 20.49
CA CYS A 77 11.34 0.86 20.19
C CYS A 77 12.27 2.08 20.10
N LEU A 78 11.80 3.15 19.46
CA LEU A 78 12.54 4.40 19.35
C LEU A 78 12.77 5.07 20.71
N ALA A 79 11.72 5.18 21.53
CA ALA A 79 11.82 5.74 22.87
C ALA A 79 12.78 4.94 23.76
N ALA A 80 12.70 3.60 23.71
CA ALA A 80 13.60 2.72 24.44
C ALA A 80 15.07 2.92 23.99
N LEU A 81 15.31 3.07 22.68
CA LEU A 81 16.63 3.31 22.14
C LEU A 81 17.19 4.67 22.60
N ILE A 82 16.38 5.73 22.60
CA ILE A 82 16.77 7.06 23.10
C ILE A 82 17.14 6.99 24.59
N VAL A 83 16.29 6.38 25.42
CA VAL A 83 16.56 6.24 26.86
C VAL A 83 17.86 5.47 27.10
N ARG A 84 18.11 4.41 26.34
CA ARG A 84 19.35 3.62 26.46
C ARG A 84 20.59 4.44 26.09
N ILE A 85 20.54 5.17 24.98
CA ILE A 85 21.64 6.02 24.52
C ILE A 85 21.91 7.18 25.50
N VAL A 86 20.87 7.80 26.06
CA VAL A 86 21.04 8.97 26.94
C VAL A 86 21.42 8.55 28.36
N CYS A 87 20.80 7.51 28.91
CA CYS A 87 20.92 7.18 30.33
C CYS A 87 21.96 6.06 30.62
N LEU A 88 22.00 5.00 29.81
CA LEU A 88 22.81 3.81 30.12
C LEU A 88 24.21 3.86 29.53
N TRP A 89 24.37 4.52 28.39
CA TRP A 89 25.66 4.60 27.70
C TRP A 89 26.72 5.43 28.44
N PRO A 90 26.41 6.60 29.04
CA PRO A 90 27.42 7.39 29.76
C PRO A 90 28.07 6.62 30.92
N LEU A 91 27.33 5.69 31.52
CA LEU A 91 27.77 4.90 32.67
C LEU A 91 28.76 3.77 32.30
N ARG A 92 28.88 3.40 31.02
CA ARG A 92 29.61 2.19 30.59
C ARG A 92 30.81 2.46 29.69
N ILE A 93 31.06 3.71 29.28
CA ILE A 93 31.93 3.99 28.14
C ILE A 93 33.10 4.93 28.51
N VAL A 94 34.27 4.34 28.82
CA VAL A 94 35.53 5.10 29.04
C VAL A 94 36.54 4.91 27.89
N ARG A 95 36.40 3.88 27.03
CA ARG A 95 37.37 3.58 25.94
C ARG A 95 36.77 3.23 24.56
N LEU A 96 35.49 3.53 24.30
CA LEU A 96 34.75 3.05 23.12
C LEU A 96 34.35 4.14 22.10
N ARG A 97 35.10 5.25 21.98
CA ARG A 97 34.77 6.40 21.10
C ARG A 97 34.38 6.01 19.67
N ARG A 98 35.08 5.05 19.06
CA ARG A 98 34.79 4.58 17.69
C ARG A 98 33.43 3.90 17.55
N LEU A 99 33.06 3.09 18.54
CA LEU A 99 31.75 2.42 18.59
C LEU A 99 30.62 3.42 18.87
N ILE A 100 30.88 4.47 19.65
CA ILE A 100 29.91 5.56 19.84
C ILE A 100 29.61 6.27 18.52
N VAL A 101 30.65 6.69 17.79
CA VAL A 101 30.48 7.38 16.52
C VAL A 101 29.70 6.49 15.54
N LEU A 102 30.08 5.21 15.42
CA LEU A 102 29.39 4.28 14.54
C LEU A 102 27.90 4.14 14.91
N GLN A 103 27.57 4.06 16.19
CA GLN A 103 26.19 3.93 16.64
C GLN A 103 25.37 5.21 16.51
N ILE A 104 25.97 6.39 16.75
CA ILE A 104 25.29 7.66 16.51
C ILE A 104 24.96 7.77 15.02
N VAL A 105 25.92 7.48 14.16
CA VAL A 105 25.71 7.47 12.70
C VAL A 105 24.64 6.46 12.31
N ALA A 106 24.70 5.23 12.83
CA ALA A 106 23.69 4.20 12.55
C ALA A 106 22.29 4.60 13.05
N SER A 107 22.20 5.18 14.25
CA SER A 107 20.96 5.66 14.85
C SER A 107 20.37 6.81 14.03
N LEU A 108 21.16 7.84 13.70
CA LEU A 108 20.72 8.96 12.86
C LEU A 108 20.31 8.50 11.46
N GLY A 109 21.09 7.61 10.84
CA GLY A 109 20.76 7.04 9.52
C GLY A 109 19.45 6.26 9.56
N THR A 110 19.25 5.44 10.60
CA THR A 110 17.99 4.70 10.81
C THR A 110 16.83 5.66 11.06
N LEU A 111 17.04 6.71 11.85
CA LEU A 111 16.00 7.71 12.15
C LEU A 111 15.57 8.46 10.87
N ALA A 112 16.53 8.89 10.07
CA ALA A 112 16.28 9.53 8.79
C ALA A 112 15.53 8.58 7.83
N TYR A 113 15.95 7.30 7.79
CA TYR A 113 15.32 6.27 6.97
C TYR A 113 13.88 5.91 7.40
N VAL A 114 13.63 5.85 8.71
CA VAL A 114 12.29 5.62 9.27
C VAL A 114 11.40 6.86 9.15
N GLY A 115 12.00 8.05 9.14
CA GLY A 115 11.31 9.32 8.92
C GLY A 115 10.88 9.55 7.47
N LEU A 116 11.62 8.99 6.51
CA LEU A 116 11.40 9.14 5.06
C LEU A 116 9.95 8.91 4.58
N PRO A 117 9.25 7.84 5.01
CA PRO A 117 7.83 7.62 4.69
C PRO A 117 6.92 8.79 5.08
N PHE A 118 7.24 9.50 6.15
CA PHE A 118 6.44 10.63 6.65
C PHE A 118 6.73 11.93 5.91
N LEU A 119 7.90 12.05 5.27
CA LEU A 119 8.33 13.25 4.54
C LEU A 119 7.67 13.39 3.16
N ARG A 120 6.87 12.41 2.71
CA ARG A 120 6.14 12.43 1.42
C ARG A 120 7.01 12.85 0.23
N LEU A 121 8.28 12.44 0.22
CA LEU A 121 9.26 12.80 -0.82
C LEU A 121 8.98 12.13 -2.17
N GLY A 122 8.17 11.07 -2.19
CA GLY A 122 7.74 10.37 -3.40
C GLY A 122 6.39 10.84 -3.92
N PRO A 123 5.99 10.42 -5.14
CA PRO A 123 4.64 10.67 -5.62
C PRO A 123 3.64 10.06 -4.63
N PRO A 124 2.51 10.75 -4.37
CA PRO A 124 1.55 10.31 -3.39
C PRO A 124 0.98 8.94 -3.75
N GLU A 125 0.65 8.15 -2.72
CA GLU A 125 0.24 6.74 -2.83
C GLU A 125 -0.89 6.51 -3.85
N HIS A 126 -1.86 7.42 -3.89
CA HIS A 126 -2.99 7.36 -4.83
C HIS A 126 -2.52 7.43 -6.29
N LYS A 127 -1.47 8.21 -6.61
CA LYS A 127 -0.92 8.28 -7.98
C LYS A 127 -0.26 6.97 -8.38
N MET A 128 0.50 6.36 -7.46
CA MET A 128 1.12 5.06 -7.72
C MET A 128 0.07 3.97 -7.94
N HIS A 129 -1.00 3.98 -7.14
CA HIS A 129 -2.13 3.06 -7.33
C HIS A 129 -2.79 3.25 -8.70
N LEU A 130 -3.06 4.51 -9.09
CA LEU A 130 -3.63 4.85 -10.39
C LEU A 130 -2.75 4.43 -11.56
N TRP A 131 -1.43 4.55 -11.43
CA TRP A 131 -0.50 4.07 -12.47
C TRP A 131 -0.57 2.56 -12.63
N GLY A 132 -0.62 1.82 -11.51
CA GLY A 132 -0.84 0.37 -11.53
C GLY A 132 -2.17 0.01 -12.18
N MET A 133 -3.25 0.67 -11.77
CA MET A 133 -4.59 0.43 -12.30
C MET A 133 -4.69 0.77 -13.79
N ARG A 134 -4.07 1.87 -14.23
CA ARG A 134 -3.99 2.20 -15.67
C ARG A 134 -3.35 1.07 -16.45
N ARG A 135 -2.25 0.52 -15.94
CA ARG A 135 -1.56 -0.61 -16.59
C ARG A 135 -2.42 -1.88 -16.60
N TYR A 136 -3.13 -2.16 -15.51
CA TYR A 136 -4.10 -3.25 -15.44
C TYR A 136 -5.19 -3.10 -16.51
N VAL A 137 -5.83 -1.93 -16.56
CA VAL A 137 -6.90 -1.62 -17.51
C VAL A 137 -6.40 -1.74 -18.95
N GLN A 138 -5.27 -1.12 -19.28
CA GLN A 138 -4.68 -1.18 -20.63
C GLN A 138 -4.34 -2.62 -21.09
N THR A 139 -4.09 -3.54 -20.16
CA THR A 139 -3.72 -4.93 -20.50
C THR A 139 -4.92 -5.88 -20.53
N GLN A 140 -6.04 -5.52 -19.91
CA GLN A 140 -7.20 -6.40 -19.73
C GLN A 140 -8.45 -5.93 -20.48
N VAL A 141 -8.52 -4.65 -20.84
CA VAL A 141 -9.71 -4.09 -21.51
C VAL A 141 -9.69 -4.41 -22.99
N ASP A 142 -10.77 -5.04 -23.46
CA ASP A 142 -11.11 -5.16 -24.87
C ASP A 142 -12.09 -4.04 -25.26
N VAL A 143 -11.54 -2.89 -25.66
CA VAL A 143 -12.33 -1.70 -26.04
C VAL A 143 -13.27 -2.02 -27.22
N PRO A 144 -12.81 -2.69 -28.30
CA PRO A 144 -13.70 -3.09 -29.40
C PRO A 144 -14.88 -3.95 -28.96
N ALA A 145 -14.66 -4.97 -28.12
CA ALA A 145 -15.74 -5.83 -27.64
C ALA A 145 -16.76 -5.06 -26.78
N ILE A 146 -16.29 -4.17 -25.91
CA ILE A 146 -17.19 -3.33 -25.09
C ILE A 146 -18.01 -2.39 -25.98
N ARG A 147 -17.40 -1.78 -27.00
CA ARG A 147 -18.12 -0.92 -27.96
C ARG A 147 -19.16 -1.70 -28.77
N ALA A 148 -18.81 -2.88 -29.27
CA ALA A 148 -19.75 -3.73 -30.01
C ALA A 148 -20.95 -4.13 -29.15
N TRP A 149 -20.72 -4.44 -27.87
CA TRP A 149 -21.79 -4.70 -26.92
C TRP A 149 -22.66 -3.45 -26.69
N LEU A 150 -22.06 -2.28 -26.47
CA LEU A 150 -22.79 -1.02 -26.30
C LEU A 150 -23.70 -0.69 -27.51
N THR A 151 -23.25 -0.99 -28.73
CA THR A 151 -24.06 -0.80 -29.94
C THR A 151 -25.23 -1.78 -30.09
N SER A 152 -25.23 -2.88 -29.32
CA SER A 152 -26.31 -3.89 -29.35
C SER A 152 -27.45 -3.60 -28.37
N LEU A 153 -27.30 -2.59 -27.50
CA LEU A 153 -28.29 -2.24 -26.49
C LEU A 153 -29.42 -1.40 -27.10
N ASP A 154 -30.66 -1.62 -26.65
CA ASP A 154 -31.80 -0.77 -26.99
C ASP A 154 -31.77 0.54 -26.17
N PRO A 155 -31.73 1.72 -26.82
CA PRO A 155 -31.82 3.03 -26.16
C PRO A 155 -32.98 3.20 -25.19
N ASN A 156 -34.13 2.55 -25.45
CA ASN A 156 -35.35 2.74 -24.67
C ASN A 156 -35.32 2.00 -23.32
N ASP A 157 -34.55 0.92 -23.23
CA ASP A 157 -34.56 0.03 -22.07
C ASP A 157 -33.45 0.32 -21.05
N TRP A 158 -32.36 0.96 -21.49
CA TRP A 158 -31.09 1.00 -20.73
C TRP A 158 -30.52 2.40 -20.46
N HIS A 159 -31.34 3.44 -20.56
CA HIS A 159 -30.93 4.82 -20.24
C HIS A 159 -30.72 5.02 -18.73
N ASP A 160 -29.56 5.59 -18.35
CA ASP A 160 -29.17 5.92 -16.97
C ASP A 160 -29.23 4.76 -15.96
N VAL A 161 -28.93 3.54 -16.42
CA VAL A 161 -28.93 2.35 -15.57
C VAL A 161 -27.60 2.19 -14.84
N GLN A 162 -27.65 2.08 -13.51
CA GLN A 162 -26.51 1.70 -12.68
C GLN A 162 -26.64 0.26 -12.18
N ILE A 163 -25.62 -0.55 -12.49
CA ILE A 163 -25.51 -1.95 -12.09
C ILE A 163 -24.41 -2.06 -11.05
N ASP A 164 -24.80 -2.36 -9.81
CA ASP A 164 -23.87 -2.65 -8.72
C ASP A 164 -23.56 -4.15 -8.65
N PHE A 165 -22.29 -4.49 -8.42
CA PHE A 165 -21.86 -5.86 -8.25
C PHE A 165 -21.63 -6.18 -6.77
N ARG A 166 -22.00 -7.40 -6.38
CA ARG A 166 -21.65 -7.99 -5.09
C ARG A 166 -20.87 -9.28 -5.33
N ARG A 167 -19.91 -9.57 -4.45
CA ARG A 167 -19.32 -10.92 -4.44
C ARG A 167 -20.27 -11.90 -3.74
N ASN A 168 -20.51 -13.05 -4.37
CA ASN A 168 -21.17 -14.17 -3.72
C ASN A 168 -20.22 -14.88 -2.73
N GLY A 169 -20.71 -15.91 -2.04
CA GLY A 169 -19.91 -16.69 -1.07
C GLY A 169 -18.67 -17.36 -1.67
N GLU A 170 -18.63 -17.53 -2.99
CA GLU A 170 -17.52 -18.11 -3.77
C GLU A 170 -16.57 -17.04 -4.34
N GLY A 171 -16.85 -15.76 -4.08
CA GLY A 171 -16.02 -14.64 -4.55
C GLY A 171 -16.29 -14.21 -5.99
N GLN A 172 -17.25 -14.80 -6.70
CA GLN A 172 -17.68 -14.37 -8.03
C GLN A 172 -18.52 -13.09 -7.94
N LEU A 173 -18.34 -12.19 -8.90
CA LEU A 173 -19.14 -10.98 -9.01
C LEU A 173 -20.50 -11.31 -9.62
N VAL A 174 -21.55 -11.02 -8.87
CA VAL A 174 -22.94 -11.19 -9.28
C VAL A 174 -23.60 -9.81 -9.27
N PRO A 175 -24.28 -9.41 -10.36
CA PRO A 175 -25.04 -8.17 -10.39
C PRO A 175 -26.17 -8.22 -9.36
N ARG A 176 -26.41 -7.11 -8.66
CA ARG A 176 -27.39 -7.06 -7.55
C ARG A 176 -28.84 -7.14 -8.00
N SER A 177 -29.13 -6.65 -9.21
CA SER A 177 -30.48 -6.57 -9.77
C SER A 177 -30.41 -6.05 -11.22
N SER A 178 -30.00 -6.87 -12.18
CA SER A 178 -30.14 -6.50 -13.59
C SER A 178 -30.53 -7.68 -14.44
N ASP A 179 -31.59 -7.53 -15.23
CA ASP A 179 -31.92 -8.42 -16.35
C ASP A 179 -30.88 -8.31 -17.48
N LEU A 180 -30.00 -7.30 -17.40
CA LEU A 180 -28.89 -7.10 -18.33
C LEU A 180 -27.80 -8.15 -18.14
N VAL A 181 -27.54 -8.91 -19.20
CA VAL A 181 -26.38 -9.80 -19.28
C VAL A 181 -25.16 -8.98 -19.69
N LEU A 182 -24.23 -8.78 -18.76
CA LEU A 182 -22.97 -8.10 -19.06
C LEU A 182 -21.99 -9.05 -19.78
N PRO A 183 -21.24 -8.54 -20.76
CA PRO A 183 -20.25 -9.34 -21.48
C PRO A 183 -19.07 -9.70 -20.56
N ALA A 184 -18.44 -10.84 -20.85
CA ALA A 184 -17.29 -11.33 -20.09
C ALA A 184 -16.13 -10.32 -20.04
N CYS A 185 -15.94 -9.51 -21.08
CA CYS A 185 -14.93 -8.45 -21.11
C CYS A 185 -15.12 -7.40 -20.01
N ILE A 186 -16.36 -7.11 -19.58
CA ILE A 186 -16.63 -6.20 -18.46
C ILE A 186 -16.50 -6.93 -17.12
N LEU A 187 -17.02 -8.16 -17.03
CA LEU A 187 -16.97 -8.95 -15.80
C LEU A 187 -15.53 -9.29 -15.37
N ASN A 188 -14.64 -9.56 -16.33
CA ASN A 188 -13.23 -9.86 -16.10
C ASN A 188 -12.46 -8.68 -15.50
N LEU A 189 -12.89 -7.45 -15.76
CA LEU A 189 -12.28 -6.24 -15.18
C LEU A 189 -12.62 -6.06 -13.69
N LYS A 190 -13.57 -6.85 -13.18
CA LYS A 190 -14.03 -6.86 -11.80
C LYS A 190 -14.43 -5.46 -11.29
N PRO A 191 -15.29 -4.71 -12.01
CA PRO A 191 -15.79 -3.43 -11.53
C PRO A 191 -16.65 -3.62 -10.28
N ARG A 192 -16.73 -2.56 -9.47
CA ARG A 192 -17.68 -2.49 -8.36
C ARG A 192 -19.07 -2.11 -8.86
N SER A 193 -19.13 -1.17 -9.80
CA SER A 193 -20.36 -0.78 -10.47
C SER A 193 -20.10 -0.40 -11.91
N VAL A 194 -21.13 -0.52 -12.73
CA VAL A 194 -21.16 -0.10 -14.13
C VAL A 194 -22.38 0.78 -14.31
N SER A 195 -22.21 2.00 -14.77
CA SER A 195 -23.30 2.89 -15.14
C SER A 195 -23.33 3.07 -16.65
N LEU A 196 -24.49 2.90 -17.25
CA LEU A 196 -24.75 3.16 -18.65
C LEU A 196 -25.36 4.54 -18.78
N SER A 197 -24.83 5.33 -19.72
CA SER A 197 -25.43 6.59 -20.13
C SER A 197 -25.71 6.53 -21.63
N PHE A 198 -26.80 7.15 -22.06
CA PHE A 198 -27.10 7.30 -23.48
C PHE A 198 -27.17 8.77 -23.82
N VAL A 199 -26.49 9.18 -24.88
CA VAL A 199 -26.54 10.54 -25.39
C VAL A 199 -27.11 10.46 -26.79
N GLU A 200 -28.26 11.12 -27.00
CA GLU A 200 -28.95 11.13 -28.28
C GLU A 200 -28.01 11.62 -29.40
N GLY A 201 -27.96 10.89 -30.51
CA GLY A 201 -27.05 11.16 -31.63
C GLY A 201 -25.59 10.73 -31.43
N CYS A 202 -25.16 10.42 -30.20
CA CYS A 202 -23.81 9.92 -29.91
C CYS A 202 -23.80 8.41 -29.61
N GLY A 203 -24.86 7.87 -29.00
CA GLY A 203 -24.99 6.46 -28.62
C GLY A 203 -24.73 6.21 -27.13
N PHE A 204 -24.54 4.94 -26.78
CA PHE A 204 -24.29 4.53 -25.40
C PHE A 204 -22.83 4.70 -24.96
N GLY A 205 -22.65 5.10 -23.70
CA GLY A 205 -21.40 5.03 -22.96
C GLY A 205 -21.53 4.13 -21.73
N ALA A 206 -20.46 3.44 -21.38
CA ALA A 206 -20.32 2.71 -20.13
C ALA A 206 -19.27 3.37 -19.24
N THR A 207 -19.62 3.58 -17.99
CA THR A 207 -18.72 4.02 -16.93
C THR A 207 -18.55 2.90 -15.91
N LEU A 208 -17.34 2.35 -15.84
CA LEU A 208 -16.94 1.35 -14.86
C LEU A 208 -16.31 2.07 -13.67
N ARG A 209 -16.70 1.69 -12.45
CA ARG A 209 -16.15 2.25 -11.22
C ARG A 209 -15.55 1.16 -10.34
N TRP A 210 -14.41 1.47 -9.75
CA TRP A 210 -13.70 0.70 -8.74
C TRP A 210 -13.47 1.58 -7.51
N GLY A 211 -12.74 1.03 -6.54
CA GLY A 211 -12.52 1.71 -5.27
C GLY A 211 -13.64 1.57 -4.26
N ASP A 212 -13.47 2.28 -3.16
CA ASP A 212 -14.38 2.36 -2.02
C ASP A 212 -14.19 3.70 -1.30
N ARG A 213 -15.02 3.97 -0.30
CA ARG A 213 -14.95 5.23 0.46
C ARG A 213 -13.62 5.40 1.23
N LEU A 214 -12.77 4.38 1.33
CA LEU A 214 -11.54 4.41 2.14
C LEU A 214 -10.28 4.63 1.29
N LEU A 215 -10.28 4.14 0.06
CA LEU A 215 -9.16 4.25 -0.89
C LEU A 215 -9.44 5.24 -2.02
N GLY A 216 -10.61 5.89 -1.99
CA GLY A 216 -11.12 6.71 -3.07
C GLY A 216 -11.85 5.88 -4.12
N THR A 217 -12.65 6.56 -4.94
CA THR A 217 -13.32 6.01 -6.11
C THR A 217 -12.49 6.33 -7.35
N TRP A 218 -12.30 5.36 -8.22
CA TRP A 218 -11.68 5.58 -9.53
C TRP A 218 -12.49 4.86 -10.59
N GLY A 219 -12.41 5.32 -11.83
CA GLY A 219 -13.26 4.79 -12.87
C GLY A 219 -12.68 4.92 -14.25
N MET A 220 -13.39 4.30 -15.18
CA MET A 220 -13.10 4.26 -16.59
C MET A 220 -14.39 4.47 -17.37
N ALA A 221 -14.40 5.37 -18.35
CA ALA A 221 -15.51 5.58 -19.26
C ALA A 221 -15.08 5.11 -20.63
N ILE A 222 -15.99 4.42 -21.28
CA ILE A 222 -15.89 3.98 -22.66
C ILE A 222 -17.16 4.46 -23.33
N GLY A 223 -17.04 5.31 -24.34
CA GLY A 223 -18.18 5.82 -25.09
C GLY A 223 -17.73 6.62 -26.30
N PRO A 224 -18.66 7.30 -26.98
CA PRO A 224 -18.36 8.31 -27.98
C PRO A 224 -17.44 9.38 -27.37
N GLU A 225 -16.47 9.91 -28.13
CA GLU A 225 -15.45 10.87 -27.67
C GLU A 225 -16.04 12.12 -26.96
N THR A 226 -17.32 12.43 -27.25
CA THR A 226 -18.11 13.52 -26.68
C THR A 226 -18.62 13.27 -25.26
N THR A 227 -18.55 12.04 -24.75
CA THR A 227 -18.96 11.72 -23.36
C THR A 227 -17.86 12.23 -22.43
N GLY A 228 -18.01 13.47 -21.95
CA GLY A 228 -17.08 14.09 -21.00
C GLY A 228 -16.87 13.24 -19.75
N ALA A 229 -15.83 13.55 -18.96
CA ALA A 229 -15.80 13.05 -17.59
C ALA A 229 -17.12 13.46 -16.90
N PRO A 230 -17.71 12.63 -16.01
CA PRO A 230 -18.83 13.10 -15.20
C PRO A 230 -18.43 14.44 -14.54
N PRO A 231 -19.36 15.39 -14.39
CA PRO A 231 -19.07 16.79 -14.09
C PRO A 231 -18.19 17.02 -12.84
N ASP A 232 -18.10 16.01 -11.97
CA ASP A 232 -17.36 16.04 -10.70
C ASP A 232 -15.92 15.48 -10.78
N LEU A 233 -15.43 15.08 -11.96
CA LEU A 233 -14.21 14.28 -12.09
C LEU A 233 -13.11 14.95 -12.92
N SER A 234 -11.91 15.08 -12.33
CA SER A 234 -10.74 15.66 -13.02
C SER A 234 -10.18 14.71 -14.09
N GLY A 235 -10.13 15.18 -15.34
CA GLY A 235 -9.74 14.39 -16.52
C GLY A 235 -8.26 13.99 -16.56
N GLY A 236 -8.02 12.68 -16.77
CA GLY A 236 -6.72 12.11 -17.10
C GLY A 236 -6.54 11.90 -18.62
N PRO A 237 -5.36 11.42 -19.06
CA PRO A 237 -5.06 11.20 -20.47
C PRO A 237 -6.03 10.19 -21.10
N GLU A 238 -6.46 10.54 -22.31
CA GLU A 238 -7.39 9.79 -23.16
C GLU A 238 -6.61 8.78 -24.02
N TRP A 239 -7.11 7.55 -24.11
CA TRP A 239 -6.58 6.52 -24.99
C TRP A 239 -7.74 5.83 -25.68
N ASP A 240 -7.83 5.93 -27.01
CA ASP A 240 -8.85 5.26 -27.83
C ASP A 240 -10.29 5.43 -27.33
N GLY A 241 -10.67 6.65 -26.88
CA GLY A 241 -11.99 6.96 -26.29
C GLY A 241 -12.24 6.34 -24.91
N VAL A 242 -11.18 5.83 -24.26
CA VAL A 242 -11.15 5.40 -22.87
C VAL A 242 -10.57 6.54 -22.02
N ARG A 243 -11.34 7.00 -21.04
CA ARG A 243 -10.85 7.95 -20.03
C ARG A 243 -10.79 7.28 -18.67
N ILE A 244 -9.66 7.41 -17.99
CA ILE A 244 -9.46 6.96 -16.60
C ILE A 244 -9.44 8.19 -15.70
N TRP A 245 -10.25 8.18 -14.64
CA TRP A 245 -10.29 9.24 -13.64
C TRP A 245 -10.17 8.69 -12.22
N HIS A 246 -9.89 9.62 -11.31
CA HIS A 246 -9.94 9.42 -9.88
C HIS A 246 -10.81 10.52 -9.28
N ASP A 247 -11.68 10.13 -8.37
CA ASP A 247 -12.56 11.02 -7.64
C ASP A 247 -11.77 11.75 -6.55
N ARG A 248 -11.87 13.08 -6.53
CA ARG A 248 -11.06 13.94 -5.63
C ARG A 248 -11.70 14.15 -4.26
N GLU A 249 -12.85 13.54 -3.96
CA GLU A 249 -13.57 13.75 -2.69
C GLU A 249 -12.76 13.44 -1.40
N PHE A 250 -11.53 12.88 -1.51
CA PHE A 250 -10.68 12.54 -0.36
C PHE A 250 -9.23 13.07 -0.47
N GLU A 251 -8.95 14.09 -1.29
CA GLU A 251 -7.67 14.84 -1.22
C GLU A 251 -7.62 15.79 -0.01
#